data_AF-A0A848YRW4-F1
#
_entry.id   AF-A0A848YRW4-F1
#
_cell.length_a   1.000
_cell.length_b   1.000
_cell.length_c   1.000
_cell.angle_alpha   90.00
_cell.angle_beta   90.00
_cell.angle_gamma   90.00
#
_symmetry.space_group_name_H-M   'P 1'
#
loop_
_entity.id
_entity.type
_entity.pdbx_description
1 polymer ?
#
loop_
_entity_poly.entity_id
_entity_poly.type
_entity_poly.pdbx_seq_one_letter_code
_entity_poly.pdbx_strand_id
1 'polypeptide(L)'
;MGNVSAQAADVTLAWDANQAKNLAGYKIYYTIDGAGSGFTGQGADQGDSGFEIFLSDLPDPRHPQFTLTGLKDATEYVFVVTAFDRLNNESDFSNELSFYTGKKTKLITNNTNIAKDQNGVQDTDADGMPDNWEVLYGLNPRSDDAKLDLDGDGIPNIQEYDNGSDPALPDNNWSIVIDDGQPGTSSTGQWFKSGGLNPYGSSSRYAKADGATYLFESALSGRHEIALWWSEYASRCTEVPVALYDGKVLLDTIYVNQRKSAGQWNSLGTFDFSDRAKILVISDNSGCSTSADAVEITAVGSTPAIDKKRKQIIMDNGDDGTSFTGKWKKSGGKNPFGASSVYSKTIGATYLFESSLSGPYKVELWWSAHSSRCTNVPIEIYDGERLLDTIQVNQRQNAGQWHRVGTYNFTRNVKVVVVSEDSNCSTSADALRLSN
;
A
#
# COMPACT_ATOMS: atom_id res chain seq x y z
N MET A 1 6.13 -11.71 -45.26
CA MET A 1 5.44 -10.51 -44.76
C MET A 1 5.36 -10.67 -43.26
N GLY A 2 6.21 -9.97 -42.50
CA GLY A 2 6.18 -10.02 -41.05
C GLY A 2 4.99 -9.22 -40.56
N ASN A 3 4.09 -9.85 -39.81
CA ASN A 3 3.04 -9.15 -39.09
C ASN A 3 3.71 -8.34 -37.98
N VAL A 4 3.81 -7.03 -38.17
CA VAL A 4 4.00 -6.10 -37.06
C VAL A 4 2.65 -6.05 -36.35
N SER A 5 2.50 -6.79 -35.26
CA SER A 5 1.39 -6.55 -34.34
C SER A 5 1.60 -5.16 -33.75
N ALA A 6 0.79 -4.18 -34.17
CA ALA A 6 0.70 -2.93 -33.44
C ALA A 6 0.24 -3.30 -32.02
N GLN A 7 1.10 -3.10 -31.03
CA GLN A 7 0.66 -3.13 -29.64
C GLN A 7 -0.21 -1.90 -29.42
N ALA A 8 -1.39 -2.13 -28.85
CA ALA A 8 -2.27 -1.07 -28.37
C ALA A 8 -1.78 -0.66 -26.98
N ALA A 9 -1.74 0.65 -26.74
CA ALA A 9 -1.42 1.27 -25.47
C ALA A 9 -2.66 2.01 -24.92
N ASP A 10 -2.74 2.09 -23.60
CA ASP A 10 -3.81 2.76 -22.89
C ASP A 10 -3.23 3.96 -22.12
N VAL A 11 -3.96 5.08 -22.10
CA VAL A 11 -3.56 6.32 -21.41
C VAL A 11 -4.72 6.79 -20.55
N THR A 12 -4.47 6.94 -19.25
CA THR A 12 -5.46 7.51 -18.31
C THR A 12 -5.16 8.98 -18.09
N LEU A 13 -6.13 9.84 -18.41
CA LEU A 13 -6.09 11.26 -18.17
C LEU A 13 -6.91 11.57 -16.93
N ALA A 14 -6.39 12.41 -16.04
CA ALA A 14 -7.12 12.99 -14.93
C ALA A 14 -7.00 14.52 -15.01
N TRP A 15 -8.04 15.24 -14.63
CA TRP A 15 -8.06 16.70 -14.69
C TRP A 15 -8.90 17.30 -13.56
N ASP A 16 -8.72 18.60 -13.31
CA ASP A 16 -9.53 19.32 -12.34
C ASP A 16 -10.96 19.53 -12.85
N ALA A 17 -11.95 19.27 -12.00
CA ALA A 17 -13.34 19.46 -12.35
C ALA A 17 -13.67 20.95 -12.57
N ASN A 18 -14.28 21.27 -13.72
CA ASN A 18 -14.75 22.62 -14.00
C ASN A 18 -15.95 22.97 -13.09
N GLN A 19 -15.90 24.13 -12.44
CA GLN A 19 -16.88 24.53 -11.43
C GLN A 19 -18.16 25.17 -12.01
N ALA A 20 -18.32 25.18 -13.35
CA ALA A 20 -19.49 25.74 -14.00
C ALA A 20 -20.78 24.99 -13.59
N LYS A 21 -21.77 25.73 -13.10
CA LYS A 21 -23.05 25.15 -12.63
C LYS A 21 -23.87 24.46 -13.74
N ASN A 22 -23.61 24.79 -15.00
CA ASN A 22 -24.26 24.26 -16.19
C ASN A 22 -23.41 23.22 -16.94
N LEU A 23 -22.31 22.74 -16.34
CA LEU A 23 -21.44 21.72 -16.92
C LEU A 23 -22.23 20.48 -17.34
N ALA A 24 -22.01 20.02 -18.57
CA ALA A 24 -22.63 18.83 -19.14
C ALA A 24 -21.63 17.68 -19.32
N GLY A 25 -20.36 18.00 -19.57
CA GLY A 25 -19.31 17.01 -19.76
C GLY A 25 -17.98 17.64 -20.19
N TYR A 26 -17.11 16.81 -20.71
CA TYR A 26 -15.79 17.20 -21.23
C TYR A 26 -15.56 16.65 -22.63
N LYS A 27 -14.76 17.33 -23.43
CA LYS A 27 -14.22 16.78 -24.68
C LYS A 27 -12.73 16.55 -24.55
N ILE A 28 -12.28 15.39 -25.01
CA ILE A 28 -10.86 15.07 -25.04
C ILE A 28 -10.35 15.23 -26.47
N TYR A 29 -9.32 16.04 -26.58
CA TYR A 29 -8.63 16.34 -27.81
C TYR A 29 -7.23 15.75 -27.74
N TYR A 30 -6.77 15.15 -28.83
CA TYR A 30 -5.43 14.61 -28.92
C TYR A 30 -4.84 14.75 -30.33
N THR A 31 -3.52 14.64 -30.45
CA THR A 31 -2.79 14.57 -31.73
C THR A 31 -1.53 13.72 -31.60
N ILE A 32 -0.97 13.29 -32.73
CA ILE A 32 0.32 12.59 -32.81
C ILE A 32 1.37 13.52 -33.46
N ASP A 33 2.58 13.54 -32.89
CA ASP A 33 3.75 14.36 -33.26
C ASP A 33 3.70 15.88 -32.93
N GLY A 34 4.57 16.24 -31.99
CA GLY A 34 4.90 17.56 -31.43
C GLY A 34 4.42 18.83 -32.14
N ALA A 35 3.64 19.61 -31.40
CA ALA A 35 3.40 21.05 -31.51
C ALA A 35 3.22 21.64 -32.93
N GLY A 36 1.96 21.80 -33.33
CA GLY A 36 1.59 22.79 -34.38
C GLY A 36 0.52 22.34 -35.38
N SER A 37 0.18 21.05 -35.45
CA SER A 37 -1.00 20.55 -36.14
C SER A 37 -2.14 20.48 -35.12
N GLY A 38 -3.30 21.08 -35.40
CA GLY A 38 -4.43 21.09 -34.46
C GLY A 38 -4.77 19.70 -33.92
N PHE A 39 -5.51 19.62 -32.82
CA PHE A 39 -5.85 18.35 -32.15
C PHE A 39 -6.76 17.46 -33.03
N THR A 40 -6.18 16.79 -34.02
CA THR A 40 -6.86 16.00 -35.06
C THR A 40 -6.44 14.53 -34.99
N GLY A 41 -6.08 14.04 -33.81
CA GLY A 41 -5.70 12.66 -33.57
C GLY A 41 -6.81 11.70 -33.95
N GLN A 42 -6.43 10.55 -34.52
CA GLN A 42 -7.34 9.48 -34.93
C GLN A 42 -6.91 8.14 -34.39
N GLY A 43 -7.87 7.21 -34.23
CA GLY A 43 -7.59 5.80 -33.95
C GLY A 43 -7.57 5.37 -32.49
N ALA A 44 -8.07 6.20 -31.55
CA ALA A 44 -8.45 5.70 -30.23
C ALA A 44 -9.78 4.92 -30.34
N ASP A 45 -9.99 3.93 -29.47
CA ASP A 45 -11.22 3.11 -29.50
C ASP A 45 -12.48 3.94 -29.21
N GLN A 46 -12.32 5.04 -28.47
CA GLN A 46 -13.39 5.96 -28.07
C GLN A 46 -13.78 6.93 -29.19
N GLY A 47 -12.98 7.02 -30.26
CA GLY A 47 -13.23 7.87 -31.42
C GLY A 47 -12.10 8.86 -31.70
N ASP A 48 -12.27 9.62 -32.78
CA ASP A 48 -11.34 10.68 -33.17
C ASP A 48 -11.36 11.84 -32.15
N SER A 49 -10.26 12.59 -32.11
CA SER A 49 -10.07 13.75 -31.24
C SER A 49 -11.26 14.73 -31.25
N GLY A 50 -11.65 15.17 -30.06
CA GLY A 50 -12.85 15.98 -29.82
C GLY A 50 -14.08 15.15 -29.43
N PHE A 51 -13.90 13.90 -28.99
CA PHE A 51 -14.99 13.05 -28.52
C PHE A 51 -15.48 13.48 -27.14
N GLU A 52 -16.78 13.27 -26.90
CA GLU A 52 -17.49 13.74 -25.70
C GLU A 52 -17.55 12.69 -24.61
N ILE A 53 -17.37 13.14 -23.36
CA ILE A 53 -17.60 12.38 -22.14
C ILE A 53 -18.62 13.14 -21.31
N PHE A 54 -19.81 12.58 -21.16
CA PHE A 54 -20.83 13.19 -20.30
C PHE A 54 -20.48 12.97 -18.83
N LEU A 55 -20.87 13.90 -17.96
CA LEU A 55 -20.68 13.74 -16.52
C LEU A 55 -21.31 12.45 -15.97
N SER A 56 -22.36 11.93 -16.61
CA SER A 56 -22.99 10.66 -16.23
C SER A 56 -22.10 9.44 -16.44
N ASP A 57 -21.09 9.57 -17.30
CA ASP A 57 -20.25 8.46 -17.75
C ASP A 57 -18.92 8.43 -16.99
N LEU A 58 -18.66 9.45 -16.15
CA LEU A 58 -17.49 9.53 -15.29
C LEU A 58 -17.73 8.80 -13.95
N PRO A 59 -16.78 7.98 -13.47
CA PRO A 59 -16.88 7.30 -12.18
C PRO A 59 -17.00 8.26 -10.98
N ASP A 60 -16.28 9.38 -11.02
CA ASP A 60 -16.43 10.49 -10.08
C ASP A 60 -16.33 11.83 -10.83
N PRO A 61 -17.46 12.54 -11.06
CA PRO A 61 -17.47 13.83 -11.74
C PRO A 61 -16.73 14.95 -11.01
N ARG A 62 -16.39 14.77 -9.72
CA ARG A 62 -15.63 15.74 -8.92
C ARG A 62 -14.12 15.56 -9.06
N HIS A 63 -13.68 14.39 -9.51
CA HIS A 63 -12.28 14.07 -9.82
C HIS A 63 -12.26 13.34 -11.17
N PRO A 64 -12.55 14.07 -12.26
CA PRO A 64 -12.81 13.46 -13.55
C PRO A 64 -11.53 12.79 -14.08
N GLN A 65 -11.67 11.51 -14.40
CA GLN A 65 -10.64 10.69 -15.01
C GLN A 65 -11.23 9.85 -16.15
N PHE A 66 -10.44 9.62 -17.19
CA PHE A 66 -10.86 8.82 -18.33
C PHE A 66 -9.68 8.14 -19.01
N THR A 67 -9.83 6.86 -19.33
CA THR A 67 -8.82 6.05 -20.02
C THR A 67 -9.13 5.95 -21.51
N LEU A 68 -8.22 6.45 -22.34
CA LEU A 68 -8.22 6.22 -23.79
C LEU A 68 -7.48 4.92 -24.07
N THR A 69 -8.06 4.08 -24.93
CA THR A 69 -7.51 2.77 -25.29
C THR A 69 -7.30 2.66 -26.79
N GLY A 70 -6.51 1.67 -27.22
CA GLY A 70 -6.28 1.42 -28.64
C GLY A 70 -5.25 2.36 -29.27
N LEU A 71 -4.52 3.14 -28.47
CA LEU A 71 -3.49 4.06 -28.97
C LEU A 71 -2.29 3.29 -29.50
N LYS A 72 -1.58 3.86 -30.47
CA LYS A 72 -0.38 3.22 -31.04
C LYS A 72 0.73 3.24 -30.01
N ASP A 73 1.39 2.11 -29.78
CA ASP A 73 2.61 2.06 -28.96
C ASP A 73 3.78 2.84 -29.61
N ALA A 74 4.80 3.17 -28.82
CA ALA A 74 6.00 3.92 -29.22
C ALA A 74 5.72 5.30 -29.87
N THR A 75 4.63 5.97 -29.51
CA THR A 75 4.14 7.20 -30.17
C THR A 75 3.95 8.33 -29.16
N GLU A 76 4.35 9.56 -29.51
CA GLU A 76 4.08 10.74 -28.69
C GLU A 76 2.71 11.33 -29.01
N TYR A 77 1.88 11.42 -27.99
CA TYR A 77 0.57 12.03 -28.03
C TYR A 77 0.56 13.32 -27.23
N VAL A 78 -0.14 14.34 -27.72
CA VAL A 78 -0.44 15.55 -26.96
C VAL A 78 -1.94 15.61 -26.72
N PHE A 79 -2.36 15.76 -25.47
CA PHE A 79 -3.75 15.80 -25.03
C PHE A 79 -4.13 17.17 -24.49
N VAL A 80 -5.35 17.61 -24.76
CA VAL A 80 -6.03 18.69 -24.02
C VAL A 80 -7.48 18.31 -23.75
N VAL A 81 -8.06 18.93 -22.73
CA VAL A 81 -9.46 18.73 -22.35
C VAL A 81 -10.18 20.07 -22.36
N THR A 82 -11.40 20.10 -22.89
CA THR A 82 -12.35 21.22 -22.70
C THR A 82 -13.53 20.77 -21.86
N ALA A 83 -14.12 21.70 -21.13
CA ALA A 83 -15.43 21.52 -20.50
C ALA A 83 -16.51 22.03 -21.45
N PHE A 84 -17.66 21.33 -21.54
CA PHE A 84 -18.80 21.82 -22.31
C PHE A 84 -20.09 21.87 -21.47
N ASP A 85 -20.93 22.87 -21.74
CA ASP A 85 -22.22 23.04 -21.07
C ASP A 85 -23.38 22.35 -21.80
N ARG A 86 -24.59 22.42 -21.23
CA ARG A 86 -25.80 21.82 -21.82
C ARG A 86 -26.24 22.42 -23.17
N LEU A 87 -25.63 23.52 -23.59
CA LEU A 87 -25.84 24.17 -24.88
C LEU A 87 -24.67 23.89 -25.85
N ASN A 88 -23.74 23.01 -25.45
CA ASN A 88 -22.52 22.64 -26.16
C ASN A 88 -21.53 23.81 -26.36
N ASN A 89 -21.57 24.82 -25.48
CA ASN A 89 -20.52 25.83 -25.45
C ASN A 89 -19.31 25.24 -24.74
N GLU A 90 -18.13 25.36 -25.35
CA GLU A 90 -16.89 24.84 -24.82
C GLU A 90 -16.06 25.93 -24.13
N SER A 91 -15.32 25.52 -23.09
CA SER A 91 -14.26 26.32 -22.50
C SER A 91 -13.04 26.42 -23.43
N ASP A 92 -12.09 27.26 -23.04
CA ASP A 92 -10.73 27.17 -23.59
C ASP A 92 -10.11 25.79 -23.27
N PHE A 93 -9.07 25.42 -24.03
CA PHE A 93 -8.29 24.22 -23.79
C PHE A 93 -7.58 24.26 -22.43
N SER A 94 -7.47 23.10 -21.79
CA SER A 94 -6.51 22.88 -20.70
C SER A 94 -5.07 23.12 -21.15
N ASN A 95 -4.12 23.07 -20.21
CA ASN A 95 -2.72 22.87 -20.57
C ASN A 95 -2.54 21.60 -21.40
N GLU A 96 -1.57 21.63 -22.30
CA GLU A 96 -1.18 20.47 -23.11
C GLU A 96 -0.44 19.45 -22.24
N LEU A 97 -0.88 18.20 -22.30
CA LEU A 97 -0.21 17.06 -21.69
C LEU A 97 0.43 16.21 -22.79
N SER A 98 1.76 16.16 -22.82
CA SER A 98 2.50 15.28 -23.73
C SER A 98 2.80 13.94 -23.06
N PHE A 99 2.39 12.84 -23.69
CA PHE A 99 2.60 11.48 -23.21
C PHE A 99 3.14 10.61 -24.33
N TYR A 100 4.16 9.80 -24.03
CA TYR A 100 4.73 8.85 -24.97
C TYR A 100 4.28 7.44 -24.59
N THR A 101 3.52 6.80 -25.47
CA THR A 101 3.18 5.39 -25.33
C THR A 101 4.45 4.57 -25.57
N GLY A 102 4.81 3.67 -24.65
CA GLY A 102 6.01 2.83 -24.76
C GLY A 102 7.26 3.36 -24.03
N LYS A 103 8.39 2.64 -24.13
CA LYS A 103 9.65 3.03 -23.47
C LYS A 103 10.40 4.08 -24.29
N LYS A 104 10.56 5.32 -23.79
CA LYS A 104 11.41 6.34 -24.44
C LYS A 104 12.87 5.86 -24.49
N THR A 105 13.45 5.75 -25.69
CA THR A 105 14.90 5.55 -25.86
C THR A 105 15.56 6.91 -26.00
N LYS A 106 16.44 7.26 -25.05
CA LYS A 106 17.08 8.58 -24.88
C LYS A 106 17.83 9.04 -26.16
N LEU A 107 17.39 10.14 -26.76
CA LEU A 107 18.16 10.93 -27.73
C LEU A 107 18.35 12.34 -27.15
N ILE A 108 19.60 12.77 -26.98
CA ILE A 108 20.00 14.02 -26.33
C ILE A 108 20.37 15.07 -27.40
N THR A 109 19.88 16.31 -27.28
CA THR A 109 20.60 17.51 -27.78
C THR A 109 20.21 18.81 -27.03
N ASN A 110 21.19 19.71 -26.85
CA ASN A 110 21.32 20.81 -25.87
C ASN A 110 20.87 22.21 -26.35
N ASN A 111 20.43 23.15 -25.45
CA ASN A 111 21.05 24.51 -25.24
C ASN A 111 20.48 25.43 -24.09
N THR A 112 21.36 26.34 -23.61
CA THR A 112 21.26 27.68 -22.92
C THR A 112 20.69 27.95 -21.50
N ASN A 113 21.60 28.29 -20.56
CA ASN A 113 21.61 29.28 -19.44
C ASN A 113 20.30 29.79 -18.79
N ILE A 114 19.78 29.01 -17.84
CA ILE A 114 19.05 29.46 -16.64
C ILE A 114 19.79 28.77 -15.46
N ALA A 115 19.64 29.19 -14.19
CA ALA A 115 20.04 28.29 -13.09
C ALA A 115 19.31 26.98 -13.36
N LYS A 116 20.09 25.96 -13.67
CA LYS A 116 19.63 24.74 -14.31
C LYS A 116 20.01 23.62 -13.38
N ASP A 117 19.10 22.69 -13.15
CA ASP A 117 19.41 21.41 -12.53
C ASP A 117 20.57 20.71 -13.28
N GLN A 118 21.00 19.56 -12.78
CA GLN A 118 22.11 18.80 -13.38
C GLN A 118 21.83 18.35 -14.84
N ASN A 119 20.58 18.53 -15.31
CA ASN A 119 20.06 18.14 -16.61
C ASN A 119 19.74 19.32 -17.55
N GLY A 120 19.88 20.58 -17.12
CA GLY A 120 19.68 21.74 -17.97
C GLY A 120 18.27 22.36 -17.95
N VAL A 121 17.44 22.09 -16.93
CA VAL A 121 16.06 22.60 -16.75
C VAL A 121 16.05 23.71 -15.69
N GLN A 122 15.28 24.79 -15.91
CA GLN A 122 15.19 25.94 -14.99
C GLN A 122 14.86 25.51 -13.54
N ASP A 123 15.66 25.99 -12.59
CA ASP A 123 15.66 25.75 -11.14
C ASP A 123 16.05 27.08 -10.47
N THR A 124 15.06 27.78 -9.93
CA THR A 124 15.13 29.20 -9.52
C THR A 124 15.74 29.39 -8.14
N ASP A 125 15.62 28.43 -7.24
CA ASP A 125 16.23 28.46 -5.90
C ASP A 125 17.48 27.58 -5.75
N ALA A 126 17.82 26.83 -6.80
CA ALA A 126 19.03 26.01 -6.94
C ALA A 126 19.11 24.86 -5.95
N ASP A 127 17.97 24.29 -5.55
CA ASP A 127 17.90 23.16 -4.63
C ASP A 127 18.05 21.79 -5.30
N GLY A 128 18.08 21.77 -6.64
CA GLY A 128 18.26 20.58 -7.46
C GLY A 128 16.96 20.04 -8.05
N MET A 129 15.80 20.63 -7.73
CA MET A 129 14.52 20.35 -8.36
C MET A 129 14.18 21.43 -9.40
N PRO A 130 13.67 21.08 -10.59
CA PRO A 130 13.26 22.07 -11.57
C PRO A 130 11.96 22.80 -11.19
N ASP A 131 11.89 24.11 -11.46
CA ASP A 131 10.72 24.97 -11.20
C ASP A 131 9.41 24.34 -11.71
N ASN A 132 9.46 23.74 -12.90
CA ASN A 132 8.27 23.18 -13.53
C ASN A 132 7.80 21.89 -12.86
N TRP A 133 8.70 21.14 -12.24
CA TRP A 133 8.36 19.97 -11.43
C TRP A 133 7.84 20.42 -10.06
N GLU A 134 8.46 21.40 -9.44
CA GLU A 134 8.01 21.96 -8.17
C GLU A 134 6.60 22.57 -8.27
N VAL A 135 6.34 23.38 -9.31
CA VAL A 135 4.99 23.92 -9.57
C VAL A 135 3.98 22.81 -9.84
N LEU A 136 4.37 21.74 -10.54
CA LEU A 136 3.49 20.64 -10.89
C LEU A 136 2.95 19.93 -9.65
N TYR A 137 3.80 19.76 -8.64
CA TYR A 137 3.45 19.03 -7.42
C TYR A 137 3.20 19.93 -6.19
N GLY A 138 3.02 21.23 -6.41
CA GLY A 138 2.59 22.16 -5.36
C GLY A 138 3.68 22.61 -4.39
N LEU A 139 4.96 22.40 -4.74
CA LEU A 139 6.13 22.95 -4.07
C LEU A 139 6.37 24.40 -4.49
N ASN A 140 7.36 25.06 -3.86
CA ASN A 140 7.62 26.47 -4.08
C ASN A 140 8.99 26.70 -4.77
N PRO A 141 9.02 27.04 -6.08
CA PRO A 141 10.24 27.25 -6.87
C PRO A 141 11.15 28.42 -6.46
N ARG A 142 10.88 29.03 -5.31
CA ARG A 142 11.64 30.17 -4.77
C ARG A 142 12.15 29.88 -3.36
N SER A 143 12.04 28.65 -2.92
CA SER A 143 12.31 28.20 -1.56
C SER A 143 12.85 26.78 -1.59
N ASP A 144 14.15 26.62 -1.34
CA ASP A 144 14.81 25.32 -1.15
C ASP A 144 14.04 24.45 -0.16
N ASP A 145 13.21 23.58 -0.72
CA ASP A 145 12.34 22.64 -0.02
C ASP A 145 12.62 21.19 -0.46
N ALA A 146 13.63 20.96 -1.29
CA ALA A 146 14.21 19.67 -1.67
C ALA A 146 14.33 18.64 -0.53
N LYS A 147 14.65 19.10 0.70
CA LYS A 147 14.82 18.22 1.87
C LYS A 147 13.59 18.12 2.76
N LEU A 148 12.54 18.86 2.45
CA LEU A 148 11.25 18.71 3.10
C LEU A 148 10.53 17.50 2.52
N ASP A 149 9.47 17.12 3.20
CA ASP A 149 8.63 15.97 2.94
C ASP A 149 7.20 16.52 2.90
N LEU A 150 6.70 16.76 1.68
CA LEU A 150 5.47 17.50 1.45
C LEU A 150 4.24 16.69 1.85
N ASP A 151 4.24 15.37 1.61
CA ASP A 151 3.12 14.49 1.86
C ASP A 151 3.20 13.70 3.19
N GLY A 152 4.37 13.72 3.83
CA GLY A 152 4.63 13.12 5.13
C GLY A 152 4.90 11.61 5.10
N ASP A 153 5.32 11.05 3.96
CA ASP A 153 5.63 9.63 3.81
C ASP A 153 7.07 9.25 4.23
N GLY A 154 7.91 10.25 4.48
CA GLY A 154 9.29 10.11 4.94
C GLY A 154 10.34 10.12 3.83
N ILE A 155 9.95 10.30 2.57
CA ILE A 155 10.85 10.48 1.43
C ILE A 155 10.94 11.98 1.12
N PRO A 156 12.15 12.58 1.05
CA PRO A 156 12.26 14.00 0.73
C PRO A 156 11.91 14.31 -0.73
N ASN A 157 11.35 15.48 -0.98
CA ASN A 157 10.92 15.95 -2.31
C ASN A 157 11.98 15.72 -3.41
N ILE A 158 13.27 15.95 -3.12
CA ILE A 158 14.35 15.74 -4.09
C ILE A 158 14.54 14.27 -4.48
N GLN A 159 14.33 13.36 -3.53
CA GLN A 159 14.42 11.94 -3.77
C GLN A 159 13.23 11.44 -4.57
N GLU A 160 12.07 12.07 -4.40
CA GLU A 160 10.87 11.83 -5.19
C GLU A 160 11.03 12.33 -6.63
N TYR A 161 11.60 13.52 -6.79
CA TYR A 161 12.03 14.04 -8.10
C TYR A 161 12.97 13.07 -8.82
N ASP A 162 14.02 12.60 -8.15
CA ASP A 162 15.00 11.66 -8.71
C ASP A 162 14.37 10.30 -9.07
N ASN A 163 13.39 9.85 -8.28
CA ASN A 163 12.67 8.60 -8.51
C ASN A 163 11.51 8.72 -9.51
N GLY A 164 11.15 9.95 -9.91
CA GLY A 164 10.03 10.24 -10.79
C GLY A 164 8.67 9.98 -10.15
N SER A 165 8.57 10.20 -8.84
CA SER A 165 7.36 10.03 -8.03
C SER A 165 6.70 11.37 -7.70
N ASP A 166 5.57 11.33 -6.99
CA ASP A 166 4.73 12.51 -6.72
C ASP A 166 4.87 12.96 -5.26
N PRO A 167 5.56 14.09 -4.98
CA PRO A 167 5.81 14.56 -3.62
C PRO A 167 4.57 15.03 -2.86
N ALA A 168 3.42 15.09 -3.52
CA ALA A 168 2.15 15.40 -2.88
C ALA A 168 1.31 14.15 -2.57
N LEU A 169 1.79 12.94 -2.91
CA LEU A 169 1.04 11.69 -2.77
C LEU A 169 1.85 10.60 -2.06
N PRO A 170 1.41 10.16 -0.85
CA PRO A 170 2.15 9.16 -0.09
C PRO A 170 2.33 7.87 -0.87
N ASP A 171 3.58 7.52 -1.16
CA ASP A 171 3.89 6.47 -2.11
C ASP A 171 3.87 5.10 -1.42
N ASN A 172 2.69 4.51 -1.49
CA ASN A 172 2.27 3.36 -0.70
C ASN A 172 2.58 1.99 -1.29
N ASN A 173 3.41 1.88 -2.34
CA ASN A 173 3.65 0.61 -3.01
C ASN A 173 5.06 0.39 -3.59
N TRP A 174 6.09 1.07 -3.07
CA TRP A 174 7.47 0.68 -3.36
C TRP A 174 7.91 -0.51 -2.52
N SER A 175 8.49 -1.53 -3.18
CA SER A 175 9.28 -2.55 -2.51
C SER A 175 10.78 -2.34 -2.77
N ILE A 176 11.56 -2.25 -1.69
CA ILE A 176 13.02 -2.25 -1.74
C ILE A 176 13.47 -3.70 -1.64
N VAL A 177 14.13 -4.21 -2.67
CA VAL A 177 14.73 -5.55 -2.64
C VAL A 177 16.25 -5.43 -2.50
N ILE A 178 16.80 -6.09 -1.48
CA ILE A 178 18.23 -6.16 -1.21
C ILE A 178 18.68 -7.61 -1.33
N ASP A 179 19.46 -7.91 -2.37
CA ASP A 179 20.03 -9.24 -2.64
C ASP A 179 21.43 -9.43 -2.01
N ASP A 180 21.89 -10.69 -1.94
CA ASP A 180 23.12 -11.06 -1.27
C ASP A 180 24.36 -10.41 -1.90
N GLY A 181 25.05 -9.56 -1.14
CA GLY A 181 26.25 -8.84 -1.60
C GLY A 181 25.97 -7.54 -2.34
N GLN A 182 24.70 -7.09 -2.40
CA GLN A 182 24.36 -5.75 -2.85
C GLN A 182 24.67 -4.69 -1.76
N PRO A 183 24.71 -3.39 -2.12
CA PRO A 183 24.69 -2.31 -1.14
C PRO A 183 23.57 -2.49 -0.11
N GLY A 184 23.85 -2.19 1.15
CA GLY A 184 22.93 -2.50 2.27
C GLY A 184 23.16 -3.88 2.89
N THR A 185 24.11 -4.68 2.39
CA THR A 185 24.49 -5.94 3.03
C THR A 185 25.83 -5.87 3.79
N SER A 186 25.91 -6.53 4.93
CA SER A 186 27.19 -6.78 5.63
C SER A 186 27.13 -8.08 6.42
N SER A 187 28.28 -8.64 6.82
CA SER A 187 28.29 -9.89 7.58
C SER A 187 29.39 -9.94 8.63
N THR A 188 29.15 -10.75 9.66
CA THR A 188 30.14 -11.15 10.67
C THR A 188 30.29 -12.66 10.65
N GLY A 189 31.48 -13.15 10.98
CA GLY A 189 31.81 -14.58 10.85
C GLY A 189 31.99 -15.00 9.39
N GLN A 190 32.09 -16.32 9.15
CA GLN A 190 32.33 -16.87 7.82
C GLN A 190 31.03 -17.20 7.09
N TRP A 191 30.82 -16.51 5.96
CA TRP A 191 29.74 -16.77 5.01
C TRP A 191 30.32 -17.18 3.66
N PHE A 192 29.89 -18.33 3.15
CA PHE A 192 30.34 -18.87 1.88
C PHE A 192 29.25 -18.75 0.82
N LYS A 193 29.62 -18.71 -0.46
CA LYS A 193 28.66 -18.85 -1.55
C LYS A 193 27.94 -20.19 -1.45
N SER A 194 26.62 -20.14 -1.45
CA SER A 194 25.74 -21.30 -1.33
C SER A 194 25.65 -22.07 -2.65
N GLY A 195 25.63 -23.40 -2.56
CA GLY A 195 25.24 -24.30 -3.64
C GLY A 195 23.76 -24.70 -3.58
N GLY A 196 22.96 -24.00 -2.76
CA GLY A 196 21.52 -24.21 -2.65
C GLY A 196 20.77 -23.82 -3.92
N LEU A 197 19.62 -24.46 -4.16
CA LEU A 197 18.78 -24.20 -5.32
C LEU A 197 17.86 -23.00 -5.08
N ASN A 198 17.35 -22.42 -6.16
CA ASN A 198 16.38 -21.32 -6.14
C ASN A 198 16.81 -20.09 -5.31
N PRO A 199 18.06 -19.59 -5.44
CA PRO A 199 18.40 -18.30 -4.85
C PRO A 199 17.59 -17.17 -5.50
N TYR A 200 17.40 -16.07 -4.79
CA TYR A 200 17.03 -14.83 -5.46
C TYR A 200 18.24 -14.33 -6.25
N GLY A 201 18.01 -13.70 -7.40
CA GLY A 201 19.10 -13.27 -8.27
C GLY A 201 20.02 -14.41 -8.72
N SER A 202 21.33 -14.24 -8.49
CA SER A 202 22.38 -15.14 -9.05
C SER A 202 23.06 -16.04 -8.02
N SER A 203 22.88 -15.79 -6.72
CA SER A 203 23.50 -16.56 -5.65
C SER A 203 22.79 -16.37 -4.31
N SER A 204 23.22 -17.13 -3.31
CA SER A 204 22.95 -16.84 -1.91
C SER A 204 24.19 -17.13 -1.08
N ARG A 205 24.21 -16.71 0.19
CA ARG A 205 25.26 -17.06 1.16
C ARG A 205 24.77 -18.11 2.15
N TYR A 206 25.70 -18.86 2.72
CA TYR A 206 25.42 -19.71 3.88
C TYR A 206 26.52 -19.66 4.93
N ALA A 207 26.12 -19.90 6.17
CA ALA A 207 27.00 -20.11 7.32
C ALA A 207 26.70 -21.44 8.02
N LYS A 208 27.73 -22.01 8.65
CA LYS A 208 27.68 -23.17 9.56
C LYS A 208 28.55 -22.88 10.80
N ALA A 209 28.34 -21.72 11.40
CA ALA A 209 29.15 -21.26 12.51
C ALA A 209 28.28 -20.51 13.50
N ASP A 210 28.35 -20.88 14.78
CA ASP A 210 27.59 -20.24 15.84
C ASP A 210 28.00 -18.77 15.99
N GLY A 211 27.02 -17.88 15.97
CA GLY A 211 27.18 -16.44 16.09
C GLY A 211 27.52 -15.69 14.80
N ALA A 212 27.60 -16.35 13.63
CA ALA A 212 27.79 -15.64 12.36
C ALA A 212 26.50 -14.89 11.97
N THR A 213 26.61 -13.65 11.51
CA THR A 213 25.44 -12.82 11.16
C THR A 213 25.52 -12.30 9.73
N TYR A 214 24.38 -12.15 9.09
CA TYR A 214 24.23 -11.48 7.80
C TYR A 214 23.16 -10.39 7.94
N LEU A 215 23.56 -9.15 7.71
CA LEU A 215 22.72 -7.96 7.86
C LEU A 215 22.28 -7.49 6.48
N PHE A 216 20.98 -7.22 6.35
CA PHE A 216 20.41 -6.36 5.33
C PHE A 216 19.96 -5.06 6.02
N GLU A 217 20.30 -3.90 5.47
CA GLU A 217 19.87 -2.62 6.01
C GLU A 217 19.52 -1.61 4.91
N SER A 218 18.52 -0.79 5.19
CA SER A 218 18.14 0.35 4.36
C SER A 218 17.74 1.53 5.24
N ALA A 219 18.04 2.74 4.76
CA ALA A 219 17.52 3.96 5.37
C ALA A 219 16.11 4.18 4.84
N LEU A 220 15.13 4.09 5.72
CA LEU A 220 13.70 4.26 5.42
C LEU A 220 12.95 4.48 6.72
N SER A 221 11.83 5.17 6.62
CA SER A 221 10.90 5.41 7.71
C SER A 221 9.49 5.11 7.24
N GLY A 222 8.60 4.87 8.20
CA GLY A 222 7.22 4.52 7.92
C GLY A 222 6.97 3.03 8.16
N ARG A 223 5.80 2.60 7.71
CA ARG A 223 5.29 1.26 7.98
C ARG A 223 5.58 0.37 6.78
N HIS A 224 6.32 -0.72 7.00
CA HIS A 224 6.75 -1.60 5.92
C HIS A 224 6.53 -3.07 6.25
N GLU A 225 6.05 -3.83 5.26
CA GLU A 225 6.11 -5.29 5.28
C GLU A 225 7.53 -5.76 4.95
N ILE A 226 8.05 -6.66 5.77
CA ILE A 226 9.36 -7.27 5.58
C ILE A 226 9.16 -8.71 5.13
N ALA A 227 9.74 -9.09 4.00
CA ALA A 227 9.77 -10.47 3.53
C ALA A 227 11.21 -10.94 3.30
N LEU A 228 11.44 -12.24 3.49
CA LEU A 228 12.76 -12.87 3.33
C LEU A 228 12.69 -13.99 2.29
N TRP A 229 13.71 -14.04 1.44
CA TRP A 229 13.98 -15.15 0.53
C TRP A 229 15.12 -16.01 1.10
N TRP A 230 15.10 -17.31 0.82
CA TRP A 230 16.24 -18.19 1.06
C TRP A 230 16.33 -19.33 0.05
N SER A 231 17.57 -19.83 -0.14
CA SER A 231 17.86 -20.94 -1.04
C SER A 231 17.61 -22.30 -0.40
N GLU A 232 17.08 -23.22 -1.22
CA GLU A 232 16.76 -24.58 -0.82
C GLU A 232 18.04 -25.41 -0.62
N TYR A 233 18.17 -26.04 0.54
CA TYR A 233 19.21 -27.04 0.77
C TYR A 233 18.84 -28.01 1.89
N ALA A 234 19.20 -29.30 1.75
CA ALA A 234 18.79 -30.33 2.71
C ALA A 234 19.32 -30.10 4.14
N SER A 235 20.48 -29.45 4.26
CA SER A 235 21.07 -29.15 5.57
C SER A 235 20.64 -27.82 6.16
N ARG A 236 19.61 -27.13 5.63
CA ARG A 236 19.15 -25.85 6.21
C ARG A 236 18.71 -25.99 7.67
N CYS A 237 18.91 -24.95 8.46
CA CYS A 237 18.37 -24.88 9.82
C CYS A 237 16.86 -24.64 9.79
N THR A 238 16.14 -25.20 10.77
CA THR A 238 14.66 -25.09 10.85
C THR A 238 14.18 -24.00 11.81
N GLU A 239 15.09 -23.42 12.59
CA GLU A 239 14.81 -22.40 13.62
C GLU A 239 15.86 -21.30 13.50
N VAL A 240 15.97 -20.66 12.33
CA VAL A 240 16.96 -19.60 12.09
C VAL A 240 16.44 -18.29 12.69
N PRO A 241 17.16 -17.66 13.64
CA PRO A 241 16.78 -16.35 14.14
C PRO A 241 17.03 -15.25 13.11
N VAL A 242 16.02 -14.41 12.90
CA VAL A 242 16.06 -13.19 12.10
C VAL A 242 15.67 -12.04 13.01
N ALA A 243 16.62 -11.20 13.40
CA ALA A 243 16.39 -10.08 14.30
C ALA A 243 16.17 -8.79 13.49
N LEU A 244 15.07 -8.09 13.76
CA LEU A 244 14.65 -6.86 13.09
C LEU A 244 14.89 -5.68 14.03
N TYR A 245 15.63 -4.68 13.58
CA TYR A 245 15.91 -3.48 14.34
C TYR A 245 15.48 -2.22 13.59
N ASP A 246 15.06 -1.22 14.37
CA ASP A 246 14.99 0.18 13.97
C ASP A 246 16.22 0.91 14.53
N GLY A 247 17.20 1.17 13.68
CA GLY A 247 18.50 1.74 14.05
C GLY A 247 19.30 0.84 15.01
N LYS A 248 19.10 0.99 16.33
CA LYS A 248 19.71 0.18 17.40
C LYS A 248 18.66 -0.52 18.27
N VAL A 249 17.38 -0.21 18.10
CA VAL A 249 16.28 -0.75 18.89
C VAL A 249 15.85 -2.05 18.26
N LEU A 250 15.93 -3.15 19.01
CA LEU A 250 15.37 -4.43 18.57
C LEU A 250 13.85 -4.31 18.57
N LEU A 251 13.24 -4.44 17.39
CA LEU A 251 11.79 -4.52 17.24
C LEU A 251 11.33 -5.94 17.54
N ASP A 252 12.01 -6.93 16.95
CA ASP A 252 11.58 -8.32 17.04
C ASP A 252 12.67 -9.33 16.65
N THR A 253 12.52 -10.59 17.06
CA THR A 253 13.27 -11.73 16.54
C THR A 253 12.31 -12.82 16.08
N ILE A 254 12.35 -13.13 14.78
CA ILE A 254 11.51 -14.12 14.13
C ILE A 254 12.33 -15.37 13.82
N TYR A 255 11.79 -16.54 14.15
CA TYR A 255 12.43 -17.82 13.84
C TYR A 255 11.85 -18.39 12.55
N VAL A 256 12.72 -18.60 11.55
CA VAL A 256 12.31 -19.08 10.22
C VAL A 256 12.81 -20.49 9.94
N ASN A 257 11.95 -21.31 9.33
CA ASN A 257 12.29 -22.67 8.92
C ASN A 257 12.78 -22.68 7.46
N GLN A 258 14.09 -22.60 7.28
CA GLN A 258 14.69 -22.53 5.95
C GLN A 258 14.71 -23.86 5.17
N ARG A 259 14.13 -24.94 5.72
CA ARG A 259 13.86 -26.18 4.95
C ARG A 259 12.51 -26.14 4.24
N LYS A 260 11.67 -25.15 4.51
CA LYS A 260 10.35 -24.98 3.89
C LYS A 260 10.32 -23.68 3.10
N SER A 261 9.42 -23.59 2.12
CA SER A 261 9.12 -22.33 1.41
C SER A 261 10.34 -21.61 0.84
N ALA A 262 11.36 -22.37 0.43
CA ALA A 262 12.53 -21.82 -0.24
C ALA A 262 12.19 -21.43 -1.68
N GLY A 263 12.91 -20.44 -2.23
CA GLY A 263 12.64 -19.99 -3.61
C GLY A 263 11.38 -19.12 -3.77
N GLN A 264 10.93 -18.47 -2.71
CA GLN A 264 9.81 -17.53 -2.71
C GLN A 264 9.96 -16.47 -1.61
N TRP A 265 9.23 -15.36 -1.72
CA TRP A 265 9.13 -14.35 -0.66
C TRP A 265 8.30 -14.87 0.51
N ASN A 266 8.87 -14.82 1.72
CA ASN A 266 8.19 -15.21 2.95
C ASN A 266 8.04 -13.99 3.85
N SER A 267 6.81 -13.53 4.04
CA SER A 267 6.51 -12.40 4.92
C SER A 267 6.91 -12.73 6.37
N LEU A 268 7.66 -11.82 6.96
CA LEU A 268 8.02 -11.77 8.37
C LEU A 268 7.06 -10.86 9.17
N GLY A 269 6.27 -10.04 8.48
CA GLY A 269 5.28 -9.14 9.07
C GLY A 269 5.55 -7.67 8.76
N THR A 270 4.72 -6.80 9.33
CA THR A 270 4.77 -5.34 9.12
C THR A 270 5.36 -4.65 10.34
N PHE A 271 6.30 -3.73 10.10
CA PHE A 271 7.07 -3.04 11.12
C PHE A 271 7.14 -1.54 10.84
N ASP A 272 7.12 -0.74 11.89
CA ASP A 272 7.35 0.70 11.81
C ASP A 272 8.83 0.98 12.01
N PHE A 273 9.45 1.68 11.07
CA PHE A 273 10.82 2.15 11.15
C PHE A 273 10.84 3.67 11.27
N SER A 274 11.73 4.21 12.09
CA SER A 274 11.86 5.66 12.27
C SER A 274 12.94 6.26 11.39
N ASP A 275 13.97 5.49 11.04
CA ASP A 275 15.06 5.95 10.19
C ASP A 275 15.77 4.85 9.39
N ARG A 276 15.84 3.63 9.95
CA ARG A 276 16.70 2.59 9.39
C ARG A 276 16.22 1.20 9.78
N ALA A 277 15.76 0.45 8.79
CA ALA A 277 15.52 -0.97 8.92
C ALA A 277 16.83 -1.76 8.91
N LYS A 278 16.98 -2.69 9.85
CA LYS A 278 18.06 -3.67 9.90
C LYS A 278 17.51 -5.07 10.12
N ILE A 279 17.68 -5.94 9.14
CA ILE A 279 17.23 -7.33 9.15
C ILE A 279 18.46 -8.22 9.27
N LEU A 280 18.66 -8.79 10.46
CA LEU A 280 19.86 -9.54 10.82
C LEU A 280 19.55 -11.04 10.87
N VAL A 281 20.01 -11.79 9.87
CA VAL A 281 19.95 -13.25 9.84
C VAL A 281 21.12 -13.82 10.66
N ILE A 282 20.83 -14.67 11.63
CA ILE A 282 21.81 -15.20 12.58
C ILE A 282 21.99 -16.71 12.36
N SER A 283 23.22 -17.17 12.23
CA SER A 283 23.58 -18.57 12.32
C SER A 283 23.95 -18.89 13.76
N ASP A 284 23.08 -19.57 14.49
CA ASP A 284 23.25 -19.93 15.90
C ASP A 284 23.43 -21.44 16.12
N ASN A 285 23.53 -22.21 15.02
CA ASN A 285 23.66 -23.65 15.05
C ASN A 285 24.58 -24.17 13.94
N SER A 286 25.79 -24.59 14.32
CA SER A 286 26.79 -25.16 13.40
C SER A 286 26.44 -26.57 12.89
N GLY A 287 25.45 -27.24 13.48
CA GLY A 287 24.98 -28.57 13.08
C GLY A 287 24.13 -28.56 11.79
N CYS A 288 23.64 -27.39 11.39
CA CYS A 288 22.92 -27.16 10.14
C CYS A 288 23.50 -25.93 9.43
N SER A 289 22.94 -25.57 8.28
CA SER A 289 23.34 -24.38 7.50
C SER A 289 22.28 -23.30 7.57
N THR A 290 22.68 -22.08 7.85
CA THR A 290 21.83 -20.90 7.73
C THR A 290 22.08 -20.26 6.37
N SER A 291 21.01 -19.92 5.64
CA SER A 291 21.05 -19.18 4.38
C SER A 291 20.79 -17.70 4.64
N ALA A 292 21.47 -16.84 3.89
CA ALA A 292 21.12 -15.43 3.70
C ALA A 292 21.10 -15.17 2.20
N ASP A 293 20.02 -14.59 1.69
CA ASP A 293 19.75 -14.45 0.26
C ASP A 293 19.26 -13.03 -0.01
N ALA A 294 17.95 -12.79 0.00
CA ALA A 294 17.40 -11.47 -0.23
C ALA A 294 16.32 -11.08 0.79
N VAL A 295 16.17 -9.77 1.01
CA VAL A 295 15.08 -9.15 1.77
C VAL A 295 14.28 -8.25 0.85
N GLU A 296 12.95 -8.28 0.97
CA GLU A 296 12.03 -7.32 0.38
C GLU A 296 11.39 -6.48 1.49
N ILE A 297 11.40 -5.14 1.32
CA ILE A 297 10.83 -4.16 2.25
C ILE A 297 9.78 -3.37 1.49
N THR A 298 8.51 -3.67 1.70
CA THR A 298 7.39 -3.08 0.96
C THR A 298 6.72 -2.01 1.81
N ALA A 299 6.66 -0.78 1.32
CA ALA A 299 5.83 0.26 1.91
C ALA A 299 4.39 -0.23 2.01
N VAL A 300 3.83 -0.18 3.22
CA VAL A 300 2.42 -0.42 3.43
C VAL A 300 1.80 0.95 3.56
N GLY A 301 0.94 1.29 2.59
CA GLY A 301 0.26 2.58 2.58
C GLY A 301 -0.23 3.01 3.94
N SER A 302 0.00 4.29 4.24
CA SER A 302 -0.57 4.94 5.39
C SER A 302 -2.09 4.74 5.35
N THR A 303 -2.57 3.82 6.17
CA THR A 303 -3.96 3.89 6.63
C THR A 303 -4.09 5.26 7.30
N PRO A 304 -5.19 5.99 7.03
CA PRO A 304 -5.27 7.44 7.12
C PRO A 304 -4.72 7.93 8.45
N ALA A 305 -3.79 8.88 8.38
CA ALA A 305 -3.23 9.67 9.46
C ALA A 305 -3.52 9.10 10.85
N ILE A 306 -2.49 8.52 11.49
CA ILE A 306 -2.45 8.44 12.95
C ILE A 306 -2.53 9.88 13.44
N ASP A 307 -3.75 10.35 13.68
CA ASP A 307 -4.03 11.49 14.52
C ASP A 307 -3.42 11.13 15.87
N LYS A 308 -2.23 11.70 16.12
CA LYS A 308 -1.52 11.67 17.42
C LYS A 308 -2.39 12.23 18.57
N LYS A 309 -3.70 12.43 18.40
CA LYS A 309 -4.70 12.73 19.42
C LYS A 309 -5.86 11.74 19.60
N ARG A 310 -5.92 10.56 18.96
CA ARG A 310 -6.86 9.50 19.40
C ARG A 310 -6.18 8.16 19.63
N LYS A 311 -5.95 7.83 20.91
CA LYS A 311 -5.56 6.49 21.40
C LYS A 311 -6.71 5.47 21.25
N GLN A 312 -7.41 5.46 20.13
CA GLN A 312 -8.57 4.59 19.91
C GLN A 312 -8.72 4.22 18.44
N ILE A 313 -8.84 2.92 18.17
CA ILE A 313 -9.19 2.33 16.88
C ILE A 313 -10.63 1.86 16.96
N ILE A 314 -11.40 2.08 15.90
CA ILE A 314 -12.79 1.64 15.76
C ILE A 314 -12.92 0.97 14.39
N MET A 315 -13.53 -0.20 14.35
CA MET A 315 -13.85 -0.94 13.12
C MET A 315 -15.34 -1.28 13.15
N ASP A 316 -16.10 -0.84 12.15
CA ASP A 316 -17.47 -1.26 11.91
C ASP A 316 -17.52 -2.52 11.04
N ASN A 317 -18.65 -3.20 10.99
CA ASN A 317 -18.78 -4.40 10.16
C ASN A 317 -18.68 -4.07 8.67
N GLY A 318 -17.76 -4.73 7.98
CA GLY A 318 -17.49 -4.49 6.57
C GLY A 318 -16.39 -3.46 6.31
N ASP A 319 -15.84 -2.85 7.37
CA ASP A 319 -14.61 -2.07 7.27
C ASP A 319 -13.41 -3.00 7.02
N ASP A 320 -12.30 -2.40 6.59
CA ASP A 320 -11.00 -3.07 6.48
C ASP A 320 -10.59 -3.69 7.83
N GLY A 321 -10.04 -4.91 7.76
CA GLY A 321 -9.76 -5.71 8.96
C GLY A 321 -10.98 -6.45 9.51
N THR A 322 -12.10 -6.52 8.77
CA THR A 322 -13.21 -7.43 9.11
C THR A 322 -13.37 -8.55 8.11
N SER A 323 -13.65 -9.76 8.59
CA SER A 323 -13.94 -10.92 7.74
C SER A 323 -14.86 -11.91 8.47
N PHE A 324 -15.40 -12.89 7.76
CA PHE A 324 -16.28 -13.88 8.39
C PHE A 324 -16.25 -15.24 7.71
N THR A 325 -16.58 -16.27 8.48
CA THR A 325 -16.88 -17.62 7.98
C THR A 325 -18.34 -17.97 8.21
N GLY A 326 -18.87 -18.91 7.42
CA GLY A 326 -20.27 -19.30 7.49
C GLY A 326 -21.21 -18.22 6.93
N LYS A 327 -22.46 -18.21 7.40
CA LYS A 327 -23.49 -17.31 6.86
C LYS A 327 -23.76 -16.15 7.81
N TRP A 328 -23.44 -14.94 7.35
CA TRP A 328 -23.78 -13.68 8.01
C TRP A 328 -24.70 -12.86 7.11
N LYS A 329 -25.76 -12.28 7.70
CA LYS A 329 -26.74 -11.47 6.98
C LYS A 329 -26.85 -10.10 7.63
N LYS A 330 -27.16 -9.08 6.82
CA LYS A 330 -27.54 -7.75 7.33
C LYS A 330 -28.67 -7.91 8.36
N SER A 331 -28.50 -7.29 9.52
CA SER A 331 -29.42 -7.39 10.63
C SER A 331 -30.50 -6.30 10.58
N GLY A 332 -31.73 -6.67 10.92
CA GLY A 332 -32.81 -5.72 11.23
C GLY A 332 -32.81 -5.25 12.69
N GLY A 333 -31.74 -5.54 13.45
CA GLY A 333 -31.57 -5.07 14.83
C GLY A 333 -31.50 -3.55 14.92
N LYS A 334 -31.95 -2.99 16.05
CA LYS A 334 -31.94 -1.54 16.29
C LYS A 334 -30.60 -1.09 16.88
N ASN A 335 -30.26 0.18 16.70
CA ASN A 335 -29.05 0.82 17.24
C ASN A 335 -27.74 0.11 16.82
N PRO A 336 -27.54 -0.18 15.53
CA PRO A 336 -26.21 -0.60 15.09
C PRO A 336 -25.20 0.53 15.29
N PHE A 337 -23.92 0.18 15.37
CA PHE A 337 -22.87 1.16 15.11
C PHE A 337 -22.86 1.42 13.59
N GLY A 338 -22.49 2.65 13.19
CA GLY A 338 -22.52 3.04 11.78
C GLY A 338 -23.87 2.82 11.08
N ALA A 339 -23.82 2.31 9.85
CA ALA A 339 -24.98 2.23 8.97
C ALA A 339 -25.83 0.97 9.19
N SER A 340 -25.23 -0.14 9.62
CA SER A 340 -25.92 -1.41 9.85
C SER A 340 -25.05 -2.41 10.59
N SER A 341 -25.66 -3.46 11.15
CA SER A 341 -24.95 -4.61 11.74
C SER A 341 -25.22 -5.91 10.98
N VAL A 342 -24.47 -6.96 11.27
CA VAL A 342 -24.72 -8.32 10.75
C VAL A 342 -25.11 -9.29 11.86
N TYR A 343 -25.76 -10.39 11.47
CA TYR A 343 -26.07 -11.48 12.39
C TYR A 343 -25.91 -12.86 11.74
N SER A 344 -25.68 -13.86 12.58
CA SER A 344 -25.70 -15.27 12.23
C SER A 344 -26.59 -16.08 13.18
N LYS A 345 -27.07 -17.21 12.65
CA LYS A 345 -27.66 -18.34 13.40
C LYS A 345 -26.99 -19.66 13.02
N THR A 346 -25.89 -19.60 12.28
CA THR A 346 -25.18 -20.77 11.79
C THR A 346 -24.20 -21.18 12.87
N ILE A 347 -24.35 -22.39 13.42
CA ILE A 347 -23.44 -22.93 14.42
C ILE A 347 -22.04 -23.05 13.80
N GLY A 348 -21.03 -22.52 14.48
CA GLY A 348 -19.65 -22.47 14.02
C GLY A 348 -19.32 -21.32 13.06
N ALA A 349 -20.27 -20.44 12.73
CA ALA A 349 -19.95 -19.23 11.96
C ALA A 349 -19.19 -18.24 12.84
N THR A 350 -18.14 -17.64 12.29
CA THR A 350 -17.29 -16.66 12.99
C THR A 350 -17.31 -15.31 12.28
N TYR A 351 -17.24 -14.24 13.05
CA TYR A 351 -16.96 -12.89 12.55
C TYR A 351 -15.67 -12.39 13.19
N LEU A 352 -14.69 -12.05 12.37
CA LEU A 352 -13.34 -11.67 12.77
C LEU A 352 -13.17 -10.17 12.60
N PHE A 353 -12.62 -9.53 13.64
CA PHE A 353 -11.98 -8.23 13.58
C PHE A 353 -10.48 -8.41 13.78
N GLU A 354 -9.66 -7.85 12.91
CA GLU A 354 -8.22 -7.96 12.95
C GLU A 354 -7.52 -6.62 12.74
N SER A 355 -6.44 -6.42 13.49
CA SER A 355 -5.60 -5.23 13.39
C SER A 355 -4.18 -5.56 13.78
N SER A 356 -3.18 -5.03 13.06
CA SER A 356 -1.79 -5.14 13.50
C SER A 356 -1.50 -4.01 14.47
N LEU A 357 -1.54 -4.34 15.77
CA LEU A 357 -1.27 -3.43 16.86
C LEU A 357 -0.54 -4.19 17.97
N SER A 358 0.32 -3.47 18.68
CA SER A 358 1.02 -3.98 19.85
C SER A 358 0.87 -3.04 21.03
N GLY A 359 0.85 -3.61 22.23
CA GLY A 359 0.67 -2.88 23.48
C GLY A 359 -0.66 -3.17 24.20
N PRO A 360 -0.90 -2.49 25.33
CA PRO A 360 -2.03 -2.75 26.20
C PRO A 360 -3.30 -2.03 25.73
N TYR A 361 -4.23 -2.76 25.12
CA TYR A 361 -5.50 -2.20 24.66
C TYR A 361 -6.68 -2.71 25.49
N LYS A 362 -7.61 -1.81 25.83
CA LYS A 362 -8.99 -2.13 26.19
C LYS A 362 -9.71 -2.57 24.93
N VAL A 363 -10.31 -3.75 24.98
CA VAL A 363 -11.13 -4.30 23.90
C VAL A 363 -12.59 -4.07 24.25
N GLU A 364 -13.31 -3.38 23.37
CA GLU A 364 -14.70 -3.03 23.52
C GLU A 364 -15.50 -3.42 22.27
N LEU A 365 -16.69 -3.98 22.45
CA LEU A 365 -17.57 -4.39 21.35
C LEU A 365 -18.88 -3.62 21.38
N TRP A 366 -19.46 -3.41 20.21
CA TRP A 366 -20.83 -2.95 20.04
C TRP A 366 -21.67 -4.09 19.45
N TRP A 367 -22.97 -4.09 19.73
CA TRP A 367 -23.94 -4.93 19.03
C TRP A 367 -25.32 -4.29 18.96
N SER A 368 -26.09 -4.68 17.96
CA SER A 368 -27.45 -4.19 17.73
C SER A 368 -28.50 -4.95 18.52
N ALA A 369 -29.52 -4.21 18.96
CA ALA A 369 -30.61 -4.70 19.78
C ALA A 369 -31.59 -5.55 18.96
N HIS A 370 -31.81 -6.80 19.38
CA HIS A 370 -32.87 -7.63 18.82
C HIS A 370 -33.38 -8.64 19.86
N SER A 371 -34.68 -8.95 19.86
CA SER A 371 -35.30 -9.83 20.86
C SER A 371 -34.77 -11.26 20.82
N SER A 372 -34.36 -11.73 19.63
CA SER A 372 -33.78 -13.06 19.44
C SER A 372 -32.27 -13.13 19.68
N ARG A 373 -31.61 -12.09 20.22
CA ARG A 373 -30.16 -12.16 20.48
C ARG A 373 -29.79 -13.27 21.46
N CYS A 374 -28.66 -13.91 21.20
CA CYS A 374 -28.08 -14.91 22.10
C CYS A 374 -27.59 -14.25 23.39
N THR A 375 -27.73 -14.96 24.51
CA THR A 375 -27.37 -14.46 25.85
C THR A 375 -26.01 -14.96 26.34
N ASN A 376 -25.36 -15.86 25.59
CA ASN A 376 -24.09 -16.48 25.90
C ASN A 376 -23.29 -16.64 24.59
N VAL A 377 -22.84 -15.51 24.05
CA VAL A 377 -22.06 -15.43 22.81
C VAL A 377 -20.56 -15.45 23.17
N PRO A 378 -19.78 -16.43 22.70
CA PRO A 378 -18.34 -16.42 22.89
C PRO A 378 -17.68 -15.31 22.06
N ILE A 379 -16.85 -14.53 22.74
CA ILE A 379 -15.92 -13.57 22.16
C ILE A 379 -14.52 -14.10 22.45
N GLU A 380 -13.81 -14.53 21.42
CA GLU A 380 -12.44 -15.03 21.56
C GLU A 380 -11.45 -13.92 21.22
N ILE A 381 -10.46 -13.74 22.09
CA ILE A 381 -9.41 -12.72 21.94
C ILE A 381 -8.11 -13.42 21.67
N TYR A 382 -7.43 -13.08 20.58
CA TYR A 382 -6.14 -13.64 20.22
C TYR A 382 -5.06 -12.57 20.05
N ASP A 383 -3.84 -13.00 20.31
CA ASP A 383 -2.59 -12.33 19.96
C ASP A 383 -1.89 -13.17 18.87
N GLY A 384 -2.08 -12.78 17.62
CA GLY A 384 -1.79 -13.62 16.45
C GLY A 384 -2.70 -14.85 16.44
N GLU A 385 -2.09 -16.04 16.48
CA GLU A 385 -2.82 -17.32 16.56
C GLU A 385 -3.02 -17.80 18.02
N ARG A 386 -2.46 -17.09 19.00
CA ARG A 386 -2.53 -17.50 20.41
C ARG A 386 -3.80 -16.96 21.05
N LEU A 387 -4.71 -17.84 21.43
CA LEU A 387 -5.89 -17.50 22.23
C LEU A 387 -5.45 -16.95 23.59
N LEU A 388 -5.88 -15.73 23.90
CA LEU A 388 -5.68 -15.07 25.19
C LEU A 388 -6.84 -15.36 26.14
N ASP A 389 -8.07 -15.29 25.64
CA ASP A 389 -9.27 -15.30 26.46
C ASP A 389 -10.52 -15.62 25.63
N THR A 390 -11.55 -16.15 26.29
CA THR A 390 -12.88 -16.37 25.73
C THR A 390 -13.92 -15.82 26.70
N ILE A 391 -14.57 -14.72 26.32
CA ILE A 391 -15.54 -14.01 27.14
C ILE A 391 -16.95 -14.32 26.64
N GLN A 392 -17.84 -14.72 27.55
CA GLN A 392 -19.25 -14.94 27.22
C GLN A 392 -20.04 -13.64 27.38
N VAL A 393 -20.69 -13.20 26.30
CA VAL A 393 -21.42 -11.93 26.25
C VAL A 393 -22.92 -12.17 26.05
N ASN A 394 -23.74 -11.44 26.83
CA ASN A 394 -25.19 -11.40 26.66
C ASN A 394 -25.61 -10.28 25.71
N GLN A 395 -25.76 -10.61 24.42
CA GLN A 395 -26.12 -9.63 23.40
C GLN A 395 -27.60 -9.20 23.43
N ARG A 396 -28.43 -9.79 24.30
CA ARG A 396 -29.80 -9.33 24.51
C ARG A 396 -29.87 -8.13 25.44
N GLN A 397 -28.81 -7.88 26.21
CA GLN A 397 -28.74 -6.78 27.16
C GLN A 397 -27.92 -5.64 26.58
N ASN A 398 -28.27 -4.43 26.98
CA ASN A 398 -27.44 -3.24 26.84
C ASN A 398 -26.94 -2.96 25.41
N ALA A 399 -27.67 -3.36 24.37
CA ALA A 399 -27.30 -3.12 22.98
C ALA A 399 -27.31 -1.62 22.62
N GLY A 400 -26.52 -1.22 21.61
CA GLY A 400 -26.40 0.18 21.21
C GLY A 400 -25.43 1.03 22.06
N GLN A 401 -24.43 0.40 22.67
CA GLN A 401 -23.34 1.08 23.40
C GLN A 401 -22.09 0.19 23.43
N TRP A 402 -20.96 0.78 23.79
CA TRP A 402 -19.67 0.09 23.89
C TRP A 402 -19.57 -0.76 25.16
N HIS A 403 -19.20 -2.04 24.98
CA HIS A 403 -19.01 -3.02 26.05
C HIS A 403 -17.58 -3.47 26.14
N ARG A 404 -16.92 -3.13 27.24
CA ARG A 404 -15.57 -3.63 27.53
C ARG A 404 -15.60 -5.11 27.85
N VAL A 405 -14.91 -5.90 27.04
CA VAL A 405 -14.71 -7.34 27.27
C VAL A 405 -13.42 -7.63 28.01
N GLY A 406 -12.41 -6.76 27.90
CA GLY A 406 -11.19 -6.89 28.71
C GLY A 406 -10.13 -5.85 28.39
N THR A 407 -8.95 -6.05 28.96
CA THR A 407 -7.72 -5.35 28.58
C THR A 407 -6.63 -6.37 28.37
N TYR A 408 -6.02 -6.34 27.20
CA TYR A 408 -5.05 -7.32 26.76
C TYR A 408 -3.81 -6.62 26.25
N ASN A 409 -2.67 -7.27 26.46
CA ASN A 409 -1.41 -6.82 25.90
C ASN A 409 -1.14 -7.63 24.64
N PHE A 410 -1.26 -6.99 23.48
CA PHE A 410 -1.04 -7.61 22.19
C PHE A 410 0.41 -7.43 21.77
N THR A 411 0.99 -8.43 21.10
CA THR A 411 2.39 -8.37 20.67
C THR A 411 2.53 -8.02 19.21
N ARG A 412 1.58 -8.40 18.35
CA ARG A 412 1.67 -8.16 16.89
C ARG A 412 0.33 -7.94 16.20
N ASN A 413 -0.59 -8.92 16.31
CA ASN A 413 -1.90 -8.91 15.66
C ASN A 413 -3.00 -9.12 16.69
N VAL A 414 -3.89 -8.15 16.82
CA VAL A 414 -5.15 -8.33 17.55
C VAL A 414 -6.09 -9.13 16.66
N LYS A 415 -6.64 -10.23 17.16
CA LYS A 415 -7.84 -10.84 16.56
C LYS A 415 -8.93 -10.93 17.60
N VAL A 416 -10.11 -10.40 17.28
CA VAL A 416 -11.32 -10.53 18.10
C VAL A 416 -12.35 -11.28 17.28
N VAL A 417 -12.74 -12.46 17.75
CA VAL A 417 -13.64 -13.35 17.03
C VAL A 417 -14.96 -13.46 17.77
N VAL A 418 -16.05 -13.12 17.09
CA VAL A 418 -17.41 -13.34 17.56
C VAL A 418 -17.90 -14.69 17.02
N VAL A 419 -18.23 -15.63 17.91
CA VAL A 419 -18.62 -16.99 17.52
C VAL A 419 -20.13 -17.19 17.65
N SER A 420 -20.75 -17.74 16.61
CA SER A 420 -22.16 -18.15 16.63
C SER A 420 -22.27 -19.64 16.97
N GLU A 421 -22.71 -19.97 18.19
CA GLU A 421 -22.82 -21.36 18.67
C GLU A 421 -24.25 -21.90 18.77
N ASP A 422 -25.28 -21.05 18.65
CA ASP A 422 -26.68 -21.44 18.81
C ASP A 422 -27.52 -20.98 17.61
N SER A 423 -28.28 -21.94 17.04
CA SER A 423 -29.17 -21.68 15.90
C SER A 423 -30.57 -21.20 16.30
N ASN A 424 -30.95 -21.33 17.57
CA ASN A 424 -32.26 -20.90 18.06
C ASN A 424 -32.32 -19.37 18.28
N CYS A 425 -31.23 -18.79 18.78
CA CYS A 425 -31.05 -17.34 18.90
C CYS A 425 -30.22 -16.78 17.73
N SER A 426 -29.88 -15.50 17.77
CA SER A 426 -29.04 -14.83 16.76
C SER A 426 -27.83 -14.18 17.43
N THR A 427 -26.66 -14.45 16.90
CA THR A 427 -25.40 -13.76 17.26
C THR A 427 -25.23 -12.55 16.35
N SER A 428 -24.92 -11.40 16.92
CA SER A 428 -24.66 -10.14 16.23
C SER A 428 -23.15 -9.89 16.16
N ALA A 429 -22.68 -9.34 15.05
CA ALA A 429 -21.40 -8.66 14.95
C ALA A 429 -21.68 -7.27 14.37
N ASP A 430 -21.02 -6.26 14.93
CA ASP A 430 -21.29 -4.84 14.66
C ASP A 430 -19.95 -4.12 14.60
N ALA A 431 -19.46 -3.59 15.72
CA ALA A 431 -18.20 -2.88 15.76
C ALA A 431 -17.25 -3.31 16.89
N LEU A 432 -15.95 -3.19 16.61
CA LEU A 432 -14.85 -3.32 17.56
C LEU A 432 -14.25 -1.96 17.85
N ARG A 433 -13.80 -1.78 19.09
CA ARG A 433 -13.03 -0.63 19.54
C ARG A 433 -11.88 -1.05 20.42
N LEU A 434 -10.69 -0.56 20.07
CA LEU A 434 -9.46 -0.79 20.81
C LEU A 434 -8.96 0.55 21.34
N SER A 435 -8.79 0.70 22.66
CA SER A 435 -8.27 1.94 23.25
C SER A 435 -7.19 1.72 24.30
N ASN A 436 -6.15 2.55 24.30
CA ASN A 436 -5.08 2.53 25.32
C ASN A 436 -5.50 3.31 26.57
#